data_AF-A0A444XJA8-F1
#
_entry.id   AF-A0A444XJA8-F1
#
_cell.length_a   1.000
_cell.length_b   1.000
_cell.length_c   1.000
_cell.angle_alpha   90.00
_cell.angle_beta   90.00
_cell.angle_gamma   90.00
#
_symmetry.space_group_name_H-M   'P 1'
#
loop_
_entity.id
_entity.type
_entity.pdbx_description
1 polymer ?
#
loop_
_entity_poly.entity_id
_entity_poly.type
_entity_poly.pdbx_seq_one_letter_code
_entity_poly.pdbx_strand_id
1 'polypeptide(L)'
;MQDLKTYLSVAPVVSTLWFGALAGLLIEINRFFPDGKDIRVRVILECTCCAQKSVNKESTGISRYITQKNRHNTPSRLELRKFCSCCCKHTIHAEIKK
;
A
#
# COMPACT_ATOMS: atom_id res chain seq x y z
N MET A 1 15.02 -37.22 45.80
CA MET A 1 13.72 -36.92 45.14
C MET A 1 13.23 -35.49 45.38
N GLN A 2 14.08 -34.56 45.83
CA GLN A 2 13.69 -33.16 46.04
C GLN A 2 13.95 -32.32 44.78
N ASP A 3 15.04 -32.62 44.06
CA ASP A 3 15.46 -31.90 42.84
C ASP A 3 14.44 -32.00 41.70
N LEU A 4 13.75 -33.14 41.59
CA LEU A 4 12.69 -33.34 40.60
C LEU A 4 11.46 -32.47 40.88
N LYS A 5 11.12 -32.26 42.17
CA LYS A 5 10.01 -31.40 42.58
C LYS A 5 10.36 -29.93 42.35
N THR A 6 11.61 -29.55 42.64
CA THR A 6 12.13 -28.20 42.37
C THR A 6 12.12 -27.92 40.87
N TYR A 7 12.53 -28.88 40.03
CA TYR A 7 12.48 -28.74 38.58
C TYR A 7 11.04 -28.57 38.05
N LEU A 8 10.10 -29.40 38.51
CA LEU A 8 8.69 -29.31 38.14
C LEU A 8 8.03 -27.98 38.58
N SER A 9 8.50 -27.38 39.67
CA SER A 9 8.01 -26.08 40.15
C SER A 9 8.65 -24.88 39.45
N VAL A 10 9.90 -25.01 38.99
CA VAL A 10 10.67 -23.90 38.37
C VAL A 10 10.51 -23.87 36.85
N ALA A 11 10.29 -25.02 36.21
CA ALA A 11 10.05 -25.13 34.76
C ALA A 11 8.93 -24.22 34.21
N PRO A 12 7.74 -24.09 34.83
CA PRO A 12 6.70 -23.20 34.31
C PRO A 12 7.07 -21.72 34.40
N VAL A 13 7.86 -21.32 35.41
CA VAL A 13 8.32 -19.94 35.59
C VAL A 13 9.36 -19.57 34.53
N VAL A 14 10.33 -20.45 34.29
CA VAL A 14 11.35 -20.24 33.25
C VAL A 14 10.72 -20.26 31.86
N SER A 15 9.75 -21.15 31.64
CA SER A 15 9.00 -21.25 30.38
C SER A 15 8.23 -19.95 30.08
N THR A 16 7.46 -19.43 31.04
CA THR A 16 6.69 -18.20 30.84
C THR A 16 7.57 -16.97 30.60
N LEU A 17 8.71 -16.86 31.30
CA LEU A 17 9.70 -15.82 31.05
C LEU A 17 10.32 -15.94 29.65
N TRP A 18 10.68 -17.16 29.22
CA TRP A 18 11.27 -17.41 27.91
C TRP A 18 10.30 -17.12 26.77
N PHE A 19 9.06 -17.59 26.87
CA PHE A 19 8.02 -17.32 25.87
C PHE A 19 7.62 -15.85 25.84
N GLY A 20 7.59 -15.16 27.00
CA GLY A 20 7.36 -13.72 27.06
C GLY A 20 8.46 -12.91 26.39
N ALA A 21 9.74 -13.24 26.64
CA ALA A 21 10.87 -12.60 25.99
C ALA A 21 10.90 -12.86 24.47
N LEU A 22 10.64 -14.10 24.06
CA LEU A 22 10.57 -14.47 22.65
C LEU A 22 9.41 -13.75 21.94
N ALA A 23 8.22 -13.72 22.54
CA ALA A 23 7.06 -13.02 21.99
C ALA A 23 7.31 -11.51 21.90
N GLY A 24 7.90 -10.90 22.94
CA GLY A 24 8.28 -9.49 22.93
C GLY A 24 9.26 -9.16 21.80
N LEU A 25 10.30 -9.98 21.64
CA LEU A 25 11.26 -9.85 20.55
C LEU A 25 10.58 -9.97 19.16
N LEU A 26 9.66 -10.93 19.01
CA LEU A 26 8.92 -11.12 17.75
C LEU A 26 8.00 -9.94 17.44
N ILE A 27 7.33 -9.37 18.45
CA ILE A 27 6.48 -8.18 18.29
C ILE A 27 7.34 -6.98 17.86
N GLU A 28 8.52 -6.80 18.44
CA GLU A 28 9.44 -5.71 18.10
C GLU A 28 9.97 -5.84 16.66
N ILE A 29 10.35 -7.05 16.24
CA ILE A 29 10.80 -7.34 14.87
C ILE A 29 9.70 -7.04 13.85
N ASN A 30 8.46 -7.48 14.12
CA ASN A 30 7.33 -7.25 13.22
C ASN A 30 6.91 -5.76 13.19
N ARG A 31 7.14 -5.01 14.28
CA ARG A 31 6.94 -3.55 14.31
C ARG A 31 7.98 -2.80 13.48
N PHE A 32 9.21 -3.31 13.41
CA PHE A 32 10.30 -2.64 12.70
C PHE A 32 10.27 -2.91 11.18
N PHE A 33 9.79 -4.07 10.76
CA PHE A 33 9.61 -4.42 9.34
C PHE A 33 8.12 -4.60 9.02
N PRO A 34 7.35 -3.51 8.82
CA PRO A 34 6.00 -3.63 8.32
C PRO A 34 6.05 -4.35 6.96
N ASP A 35 5.27 -5.42 6.85
CA ASP A 35 5.22 -6.26 5.65
C ASP A 35 5.05 -5.44 4.37
N GLY A 36 5.99 -5.63 3.46
CA GLY A 36 5.74 -5.63 2.03
C GLY A 36 5.48 -4.28 1.36
N LYS A 37 6.49 -3.80 0.64
CA LYS A 37 6.32 -2.87 -0.50
C LYS A 37 5.19 -3.38 -1.39
N ASP A 38 4.03 -2.72 -1.36
CA ASP A 38 2.90 -3.05 -2.23
C ASP A 38 3.34 -3.11 -3.70
N ILE A 39 3.36 -4.32 -4.26
CA ILE A 39 3.70 -4.58 -5.68
C ILE A 39 2.67 -3.89 -6.61
N ARG A 40 1.43 -3.75 -6.12
CA ARG A 40 0.33 -3.07 -6.80
C ARG A 40 0.16 -1.67 -6.22
N VAL A 41 0.51 -0.66 -7.00
CA VAL A 41 0.41 0.73 -6.60
C VAL A 41 -0.89 1.34 -7.12
N ARG A 42 -1.60 2.07 -6.26
CA ARG A 42 -2.75 2.89 -6.65
C ARG A 42 -2.25 4.09 -7.47
N VAL A 43 -2.69 4.19 -8.71
CA VAL A 43 -2.36 5.27 -9.63
C VAL A 43 -3.61 6.07 -9.97
N ILE A 44 -3.42 7.37 -10.20
CA ILE A 44 -4.49 8.30 -10.59
C ILE A 44 -4.31 8.62 -12.07
N LEU A 45 -5.37 8.40 -12.84
CA LEU A 45 -5.45 8.71 -14.26
C LEU A 45 -6.26 9.99 -14.46
N GLU A 46 -5.67 10.97 -15.10
CA GLU A 46 -6.27 12.27 -15.40
C GLU A 46 -6.55 12.46 -16.88
N CYS A 47 -7.71 13.03 -17.21
CA CYS A 47 -8.03 13.40 -18.58
C CYS A 47 -7.06 14.46 -19.11
N THR A 48 -6.34 14.14 -20.20
CA THR A 48 -5.40 15.05 -20.87
C THR A 48 -6.09 16.31 -21.41
N CYS A 49 -7.29 16.17 -21.98
CA CYS A 49 -8.05 17.30 -22.52
C CYS A 49 -8.50 18.28 -21.43
N CYS A 50 -8.92 17.78 -20.27
CA CYS A 50 -9.34 18.64 -19.16
C CYS A 50 -8.14 19.29 -18.46
N ALA A 51 -7.02 18.56 -18.35
CA ALA A 51 -5.79 19.08 -17.77
C ALA A 51 -5.18 20.23 -18.60
N GLN A 52 -5.32 20.20 -19.94
CA GLN A 52 -4.88 21.32 -20.78
C GLN A 52 -5.81 22.53 -20.68
N LYS A 53 -7.14 22.30 -20.61
CA LYS A 53 -8.13 23.38 -20.48
C LYS A 53 -8.11 24.09 -19.12
N SER A 54 -7.70 23.41 -18.06
CA SER A 54 -7.57 24.02 -16.72
C SER A 54 -6.45 25.06 -16.66
N VAL A 55 -5.36 24.88 -17.41
CA VAL A 55 -4.28 25.87 -17.53
C VAL A 55 -4.80 27.16 -18.20
N ASN A 56 -5.72 27.02 -19.15
CA ASN A 56 -6.36 28.15 -19.86
C ASN A 56 -7.59 28.71 -19.12
N LYS A 57 -7.82 28.33 -17.85
CA LYS A 57 -8.88 28.84 -16.95
C LYS A 57 -10.33 28.60 -17.41
N GLU A 58 -10.59 27.60 -18.25
CA GLU A 58 -11.92 27.40 -18.87
C GLU A 58 -12.72 26.22 -18.27
N SER A 59 -12.08 25.29 -17.54
CA SER A 59 -12.76 24.07 -17.07
C SER A 59 -13.11 24.07 -15.58
N THR A 60 -14.41 23.93 -15.27
CA THR A 60 -15.01 23.83 -13.92
C THR A 60 -14.63 22.56 -13.14
N GLY A 61 -13.93 21.60 -13.75
CA GLY A 61 -13.44 20.38 -13.08
C GLY A 61 -12.65 19.43 -13.99
N ILE A 62 -11.87 18.53 -13.39
CA ILE A 62 -11.06 17.51 -14.10
C ILE A 62 -11.59 16.11 -13.78
N SER A 63 -11.84 15.30 -14.81
CA SER A 63 -12.20 13.89 -14.65
C SER A 63 -10.98 13.06 -14.24
N ARG A 64 -11.09 12.39 -13.08
CA ARG A 64 -10.05 11.54 -12.48
C ARG A 64 -10.58 10.12 -12.24
N TYR A 65 -9.75 9.14 -12.55
CA TYR A 65 -9.99 7.74 -12.24
C TYR A 65 -8.90 7.19 -11.34
N ILE A 66 -9.29 6.32 -10.43
CA ILE A 66 -8.36 5.60 -9.56
C ILE A 66 -8.27 4.16 -10.05
N THR A 67 -7.06 3.71 -10.33
CA THR A 67 -6.79 2.33 -10.75
C THR A 67 -5.60 1.77 -10.01
N GLN A 68 -5.41 0.45 -10.05
CA GLN A 68 -4.21 -0.20 -9.53
C GLN A 68 -3.31 -0.59 -10.70
N LYS A 69 -2.01 -0.36 -10.54
CA LYS A 69 -0.99 -0.69 -11.53
C LYS A 69 0.12 -1.50 -10.87
N ASN A 70 0.55 -2.56 -11.55
CA ASN A 70 1.74 -3.31 -11.14
C ASN A 70 2.98 -2.63 -11.73
N ARG A 71 3.82 -2.02 -10.86
CA ARG A 71 5.03 -1.30 -11.28
C ARG A 71 6.10 -2.23 -11.86
N HIS A 72 6.11 -3.51 -11.46
CA HIS A 72 7.08 -4.49 -11.94
C HIS A 72 6.81 -4.89 -13.40
N ASN A 73 5.54 -5.19 -13.72
CA ASN A 73 5.16 -5.65 -15.06
C ASN A 73 5.03 -4.50 -16.07
N THR A 74 4.62 -3.31 -15.60
CA THR A 74 4.39 -2.13 -16.45
C THR A 74 5.09 -0.92 -15.89
N PRO A 75 6.37 -0.68 -16.21
CA PRO A 75 7.10 0.48 -15.68
C PRO A 75 6.72 1.79 -16.40
N SER A 76 6.27 1.73 -17.65
CA SER A 76 5.90 2.90 -18.47
C SER A 76 4.63 3.61 -17.98
N ARG A 77 4.46 4.88 -18.34
CA ARG A 77 3.28 5.68 -17.97
C ARG A 77 2.00 5.05 -18.53
N LEU A 78 0.98 4.89 -17.69
CA LEU A 78 -0.28 4.30 -18.13
C LEU A 78 -1.15 5.35 -18.84
N GLU A 79 -1.58 5.05 -20.06
CA GLU A 79 -2.49 5.88 -20.85
C GLU A 79 -3.68 5.03 -21.32
N LEU A 80 -4.89 5.37 -20.88
CA LEU A 80 -6.10 4.61 -21.19
C LEU A 80 -7.19 5.53 -21.73
N ARG A 81 -7.92 5.05 -22.76
CA ARG A 81 -9.10 5.75 -23.28
C ARG A 81 -10.29 5.47 -22.36
N LYS A 82 -10.72 6.48 -21.60
CA LYS A 82 -11.88 6.42 -20.71
C LYS A 82 -12.85 7.55 -21.06
N PHE A 83 -14.11 7.37 -20.73
CA PHE A 83 -15.11 8.42 -20.86
C PHE A 83 -14.74 9.60 -19.95
N CYS A 84 -14.91 10.84 -20.40
CA CYS A 84 -14.72 12.01 -19.58
C CYS A 84 -16.05 12.76 -19.47
N SER A 85 -16.55 12.95 -18.24
CA SER A 85 -17.79 13.69 -18.02
C SER A 85 -17.69 15.17 -18.42
N CYS A 86 -16.54 15.80 -18.24
CA CYS A 86 -16.35 17.22 -18.57
C CYS A 86 -16.27 17.50 -20.08
N CYS A 87 -15.83 16.52 -20.88
CA CYS A 87 -15.71 16.65 -22.33
C CYS A 87 -16.82 15.90 -23.10
N CYS A 88 -17.68 15.17 -22.40
CA CYS A 88 -18.74 14.31 -22.94
C CYS A 88 -18.26 13.34 -24.05
N LYS A 89 -16.99 12.91 -24.01
CA LYS A 89 -16.39 12.03 -25.02
C LYS A 89 -15.31 11.12 -24.42
N HIS A 90 -14.98 10.04 -25.13
CA HIS A 90 -13.85 9.19 -24.76
C HIS A 90 -12.55 9.92 -25.06
N THR A 91 -11.74 10.10 -24.03
CA THR A 91 -10.47 10.83 -24.10
C THR A 91 -9.36 10.00 -23.47
N ILE A 92 -8.12 10.35 -23.81
CA ILE A 92 -6.94 9.71 -23.24
C ILE A 92 -6.75 10.24 -21.82
N HIS A 93 -6.77 9.33 -20.85
CA HIS A 93 -6.43 9.60 -19.47
C HIS A 93 -5.03 9.09 -19.18
N ALA A 94 -4.15 9.97 -18.73
CA ALA A 94 -2.75 9.66 -18.47
C ALA A 94 -2.46 9.65 -16.96
N GLU A 95 -1.56 8.77 -16.54
CA GLU A 95 -1.09 8.70 -15.16
C GLU A 95 -0.39 10.00 -14.74
N ILE A 96 -0.74 10.53 -13.56
CA ILE A 96 -0.04 11.68 -12.97
C ILE A 96 1.19 11.17 -12.21
N LYS A 97 2.36 11.77 -12.48
CA LYS A 97 3.51 11.61 -11.58
C LYS A 97 3.31 12.57 -10.42
N LYS A 98 3.22 12.02 -9.21
CA LYS A 98 3.34 12.81 -7.98
C LYS A 98 4.81 13.08 -7.69
#